data_AF-A0A7Y6AEV6-F1
#
_entry.id   AF-A0A7Y6AEV6-F1
#
_cell.length_a   1.000
_cell.length_b   1.000
_cell.length_c   1.000
_cell.angle_alpha   90.00
_cell.angle_beta   90.00
_cell.angle_gamma   90.00
#
_symmetry.space_group_name_H-M   'P 1'
#
loop_
_entity.id
_entity.type
_entity.pdbx_description
1 polymer ?
#
loop_
_entity_poly.entity_id
_entity_poly.type
_entity_poly.pdbx_seq_one_letter_code
_entity_poly.pdbx_strand_id
1 'polypeptide(L)'
;GWTVAGCNPGAAALAVTTKLWIDCTGSSGITLNDKTIQASEVYFNGFVKNGKVAMPNATRVYVSNTASGGAAISSAALSLGNTNGFCIRSTCGTATTDKCSTTATTNRARLCIRQGNIDATGGTLRLCNTTAFLLGGNTTTGCVPSTDGPEPDGNPPTTIPCGTAGNSTLSVTGGATFDWTAPNEYAAGIPTANQPTAYADFEDLALWSESAGSYKFSGGGGMNTVGVYMVPNGSPVNVGGGSSQTLTNAQYVARTFSVTGGGTLSLTTDPKNAVTIPTINGYVLVR
;
A
#
# COMPACT_ATOMS: atom_id res chain seq x y z
N GLY A 1 2.72 -1.63 24.66
CA GLY A 1 1.30 -1.36 24.32
C GLY A 1 1.25 -0.25 23.31
N TRP A 2 0.06 0.00 22.72
CA TRP A 2 -0.15 1.10 21.80
C TRP A 2 -0.29 2.43 22.54
N THR A 3 0.26 3.51 21.98
CA THR A 3 -0.20 4.85 22.35
C THR A 3 -1.47 5.13 21.55
N VAL A 4 -2.57 5.44 22.23
CA VAL A 4 -3.87 5.69 21.58
C VAL A 4 -4.13 7.18 21.47
N ALA A 5 -4.60 7.61 20.31
CA ALA A 5 -5.03 8.98 20.04
C ALA A 5 -6.34 9.01 19.24
N GLY A 6 -7.13 10.08 19.39
CA GLY A 6 -8.37 10.26 18.62
C GLY A 6 -8.15 10.74 17.18
N CYS A 7 -9.23 11.09 16.48
CA CYS A 7 -9.25 11.55 15.08
C CYS A 7 -8.29 12.70 14.71
N ASN A 8 -7.91 13.54 15.68
CA ASN A 8 -6.99 14.66 15.50
C ASN A 8 -5.88 14.57 16.56
N PRO A 9 -4.89 13.69 16.37
CA PRO A 9 -3.83 13.47 17.34
C PRO A 9 -2.95 14.72 17.52
N GLY A 10 -2.68 15.07 18.78
CA GLY A 10 -1.73 16.14 19.11
C GLY A 10 -0.28 15.76 18.82
N ALA A 11 0.61 16.75 18.85
CA ALA A 11 2.04 16.57 18.54
C ALA A 11 2.73 15.48 19.38
N ALA A 12 2.37 15.35 20.67
CA ALA A 12 2.94 14.34 21.55
C ALA A 12 2.62 12.90 21.09
N ALA A 13 1.39 12.64 20.65
CA ALA A 13 1.00 11.33 20.13
C ALA A 13 1.73 11.02 18.81
N LEU A 14 1.87 12.01 17.94
CA LEU A 14 2.57 11.88 16.66
C LEU A 14 4.08 11.67 16.80
N ALA A 15 4.67 12.08 17.93
CA ALA A 15 6.08 11.91 18.25
C ALA A 15 6.44 10.51 18.80
N VAL A 16 5.44 9.66 19.07
CA VAL A 16 5.67 8.26 19.47
C VAL A 16 6.46 7.55 18.37
N THR A 17 7.50 6.82 18.74
CA THR A 17 8.42 6.15 17.80
C THR A 17 8.16 4.65 17.64
N THR A 18 7.35 4.06 18.51
CA THR A 18 7.06 2.62 18.53
C THR A 18 5.71 2.29 17.89
N LYS A 19 4.63 2.25 18.68
CA LYS A 19 3.29 1.84 18.24
C LYS A 19 2.28 2.97 18.47
N LEU A 20 1.63 3.45 17.40
CA LEU A 20 0.59 4.49 17.47
C LEU A 20 -0.74 3.98 16.91
N TRP A 21 -1.79 4.04 17.73
CA TRP A 21 -3.16 3.71 17.36
C TRP A 21 -3.99 4.99 17.26
N ILE A 22 -4.50 5.28 16.08
CA ILE A 22 -5.39 6.42 15.83
C ILE A 22 -6.81 5.88 15.73
N ASP A 23 -7.61 6.15 16.75
CA ASP A 23 -9.01 5.72 16.83
C ASP A 23 -9.95 6.81 16.34
N CYS A 24 -10.58 6.56 15.20
CA CYS A 24 -11.49 7.47 14.55
C CYS A 24 -12.55 6.74 13.72
N THR A 25 -13.51 6.14 14.43
CA THR A 25 -14.61 5.40 13.83
C THR A 25 -15.75 6.28 13.32
N GLY A 26 -15.66 7.61 13.52
CA GLY A 26 -16.64 8.59 13.04
C GLY A 26 -16.58 8.83 11.54
N SER A 27 -17.70 9.31 10.98
CA SER A 27 -17.87 9.58 9.54
C SER A 27 -16.99 10.71 8.99
N SER A 28 -16.38 11.52 9.87
CA SER A 28 -15.47 12.59 9.47
C SER A 28 -14.11 12.07 8.96
N GLY A 29 -13.73 10.84 9.35
CA GLY A 29 -12.43 10.26 9.03
C GLY A 29 -11.27 10.92 9.79
N ILE A 30 -10.08 10.38 9.57
CA ILE A 30 -8.83 10.80 10.19
C ILE A 30 -8.24 11.93 9.35
N THR A 31 -8.17 13.13 9.92
CA THR A 31 -7.59 14.32 9.26
C THR A 31 -6.31 14.70 9.98
N LEU A 32 -5.20 14.66 9.24
CA LEU A 32 -3.88 14.86 9.81
C LEU A 32 -3.16 16.12 9.30
N ASN A 33 -3.77 16.96 8.46
CA ASN A 33 -3.30 18.33 8.15
C ASN A 33 -1.76 18.50 8.11
N ASP A 34 -1.09 17.76 7.23
CA ASP A 34 0.36 17.84 6.98
C ASP A 34 1.23 17.45 8.18
N LYS A 35 0.85 16.35 8.87
CA LYS A 35 1.59 15.82 10.02
C LYS A 35 2.48 14.64 9.63
N THR A 36 3.54 14.50 10.42
CA THR A 36 4.45 13.36 10.38
C THR A 36 4.23 12.50 11.61
N ILE A 37 3.98 11.20 11.42
CA ILE A 37 3.93 10.19 12.46
C ILE A 37 5.31 9.52 12.55
N GLN A 38 5.93 9.54 13.73
CA GLN A 38 7.27 8.98 13.93
C GLN A 38 7.27 7.48 14.24
N ALA A 39 6.09 6.88 14.46
CA ALA A 39 5.95 5.51 14.91
C ALA A 39 6.39 4.50 13.84
N SER A 40 7.07 3.43 14.27
CA SER A 40 7.45 2.32 13.40
C SER A 40 6.28 1.40 13.05
N GLU A 41 5.21 1.44 13.85
CA GLU A 41 3.97 0.71 13.65
C GLU A 41 2.76 1.63 13.90
N VAL A 42 1.89 1.74 12.90
CA VAL A 42 0.75 2.67 12.90
C VAL A 42 -0.54 1.91 12.59
N TYR A 43 -1.56 2.11 13.40
CA TYR A 43 -2.90 1.59 13.17
C TYR A 43 -3.90 2.72 13.03
N PHE A 44 -4.62 2.75 11.91
CA PHE A 44 -5.72 3.66 11.66
C PHE A 44 -7.05 2.89 11.85
N ASN A 45 -7.70 3.07 13.00
CA ASN A 45 -9.04 2.56 13.22
C ASN A 45 -10.06 3.57 12.68
N GLY A 46 -10.23 3.56 11.36
CA GLY A 46 -10.98 4.56 10.63
C GLY A 46 -10.51 4.59 9.19
N PHE A 47 -10.84 5.67 8.48
CA PHE A 47 -10.31 5.93 7.14
C PHE A 47 -9.53 7.24 7.14
N VAL A 48 -8.48 7.31 6.32
CA VAL A 48 -7.64 8.51 6.20
C VAL A 48 -8.20 9.40 5.10
N LYS A 49 -8.54 10.63 5.47
CA LYS A 49 -9.13 11.62 4.59
C LYS A 49 -8.51 12.98 4.89
N ASN A 50 -8.13 13.69 3.83
CA ASN A 50 -7.61 15.05 3.88
C ASN A 50 -6.26 15.22 4.61
N GLY A 51 -5.48 16.19 4.11
CA GLY A 51 -4.13 16.49 4.57
C GLY A 51 -3.08 15.52 4.04
N LYS A 52 -1.82 15.84 4.29
CA LYS A 52 -0.70 14.92 4.08
C LYS A 52 -0.34 14.18 5.36
N VAL A 53 -0.06 12.89 5.21
CA VAL A 53 0.38 11.99 6.28
C VAL A 53 1.71 11.38 5.88
N ALA A 54 2.78 11.80 6.55
CA ALA A 54 4.09 11.20 6.37
C ALA A 54 4.42 10.23 7.52
N MET A 55 4.91 9.05 7.17
CA MET A 55 5.32 8.01 8.12
C MET A 55 6.73 7.51 7.74
N PRO A 56 7.78 8.33 7.93
CA PRO A 56 9.13 8.03 7.44
C PRO A 56 9.76 6.80 8.09
N ASN A 57 9.35 6.46 9.32
CA ASN A 57 9.91 5.33 10.08
C ASN A 57 8.99 4.10 10.07
N ALA A 58 7.79 4.19 9.48
CA ALA A 58 6.82 3.11 9.56
C ALA A 58 7.28 1.90 8.76
N THR A 59 7.30 0.77 9.44
CA THR A 59 7.55 -0.57 8.89
C THR A 59 6.26 -1.37 8.79
N ARG A 60 5.22 -0.97 9.54
CA ARG A 60 3.90 -1.61 9.55
C ARG A 60 2.83 -0.54 9.65
N VAL A 61 1.91 -0.55 8.69
CA VAL A 61 0.77 0.37 8.66
C VAL A 61 -0.50 -0.43 8.42
N TYR A 62 -1.48 -0.25 9.27
CA TYR A 62 -2.77 -0.93 9.20
C TYR A 62 -3.88 0.09 9.06
N VAL A 63 -4.86 -0.19 8.20
CA VAL A 63 -6.07 0.63 8.05
C VAL A 63 -7.28 -0.29 8.14
N SER A 64 -8.11 -0.09 9.15
CA SER A 64 -9.29 -0.93 9.39
C SER A 64 -10.49 -0.45 8.57
N ASN A 65 -10.83 0.84 8.68
CA ASN A 65 -12.02 1.46 8.09
C ASN A 65 -13.32 0.68 8.39
N THR A 66 -13.47 0.23 9.64
CA THR A 66 -14.59 -0.60 10.07
C THR A 66 -15.32 0.06 11.25
N ALA A 67 -16.63 0.20 11.14
CA ALA A 67 -17.51 0.71 12.19
C ALA A 67 -17.83 -0.38 13.23
N SER A 68 -18.49 0.01 14.32
CA SER A 68 -19.08 -0.96 15.24
C SER A 68 -20.05 -1.88 14.48
N GLY A 69 -19.79 -3.19 14.50
CA GLY A 69 -20.57 -4.18 13.76
C GLY A 69 -20.00 -4.62 12.41
N GLY A 70 -18.80 -4.18 12.02
CA GLY A 70 -18.10 -4.72 10.85
C GLY A 70 -18.39 -4.02 9.52
N ALA A 71 -19.33 -3.08 9.47
CA ALA A 71 -19.57 -2.32 8.24
C ALA A 71 -18.41 -1.37 7.92
N ALA A 72 -18.15 -1.10 6.64
CA ALA A 72 -17.19 -0.08 6.25
C ALA A 72 -17.69 1.31 6.73
N ILE A 73 -16.81 2.14 7.31
CA ILE A 73 -17.17 3.53 7.67
C ILE A 73 -17.29 4.37 6.39
N SER A 74 -16.40 4.12 5.44
CA SER A 74 -16.29 4.82 4.16
C SER A 74 -16.02 3.81 3.04
N SER A 75 -16.39 4.14 1.79
CA SER A 75 -16.00 3.35 0.62
C SER A 75 -14.48 3.33 0.42
N ALA A 76 -13.79 4.40 0.81
CA ALA A 76 -12.35 4.55 0.72
C ALA A 76 -11.72 4.43 2.12
N ALA A 77 -10.75 3.54 2.26
CA ALA A 77 -9.85 3.46 3.40
C ALA A 77 -8.84 4.62 3.38
N LEU A 78 -8.37 4.96 2.18
CA LEU A 78 -7.52 6.12 1.89
C LEU A 78 -8.21 6.96 0.82
N SER A 79 -8.58 8.19 1.15
CA SER A 79 -9.21 9.14 0.22
C SER A 79 -8.29 10.35 0.02
N LEU A 80 -7.50 10.33 -1.05
CA LEU A 80 -6.44 11.30 -1.34
C LEU A 80 -6.87 12.23 -2.48
N GLY A 81 -7.62 13.28 -2.14
CA GLY A 81 -7.93 14.37 -3.06
C GLY A 81 -6.71 15.25 -3.39
N ASN A 82 -6.92 16.31 -4.18
CA ASN A 82 -5.92 17.34 -4.45
C ASN A 82 -5.24 17.82 -3.16
N THR A 83 -3.93 18.06 -3.22
CA THR A 83 -3.04 18.51 -2.13
C THR A 83 -2.87 17.54 -0.94
N ASN A 84 -3.68 16.48 -0.84
CA ASN A 84 -3.57 15.47 0.19
C ASN A 84 -2.46 14.46 -0.13
N GLY A 85 -1.99 13.72 0.89
CA GLY A 85 -0.97 12.71 0.67
C GLY A 85 -0.91 11.63 1.73
N PHE A 86 -0.49 10.44 1.32
CA PHE A 86 -0.24 9.32 2.22
C PHE A 86 1.09 8.68 1.86
N CYS A 87 2.05 8.79 2.77
CA CYS A 87 3.44 8.47 2.50
C CYS A 87 4.03 7.55 3.57
N ILE A 88 4.49 6.38 3.13
CA ILE A 88 5.15 5.38 3.98
C ILE A 88 6.63 5.33 3.59
N ARG A 89 7.49 5.35 4.62
CA ARG A 89 8.95 5.40 4.48
C ARG A 89 9.47 6.58 3.65
N SER A 90 8.68 7.66 3.62
CA SER A 90 9.01 8.88 2.90
C SER A 90 8.22 10.06 3.47
N THR A 91 8.58 11.25 3.03
CA THR A 91 7.79 12.47 3.23
C THR A 91 6.76 12.63 2.11
N CYS A 92 5.71 13.38 2.38
CA CYS A 92 4.72 13.77 1.36
C CYS A 92 5.08 15.05 0.60
N GLY A 93 6.38 15.26 0.38
CA GLY A 93 6.85 16.35 -0.46
C GLY A 93 6.40 16.18 -1.91
N THR A 94 6.08 17.29 -2.56
CA THR A 94 5.68 17.35 -3.97
C THR A 94 6.86 17.54 -4.92
N ALA A 95 8.09 17.62 -4.38
CA ALA A 95 9.28 17.79 -5.21
C ALA A 95 9.56 16.51 -6.01
N THR A 96 9.98 16.69 -7.27
CA THR A 96 10.36 15.60 -8.17
C THR A 96 11.60 14.83 -7.71
N THR A 97 12.34 15.37 -6.74
CA THR A 97 13.49 14.77 -6.06
C THR A 97 13.10 13.83 -4.92
N ASP A 98 11.87 13.96 -4.39
CA ASP A 98 11.41 13.15 -3.26
C ASP A 98 10.85 11.79 -3.73
N LYS A 99 11.40 11.23 -4.81
CA LYS A 99 10.93 9.95 -5.32
C LYS A 99 11.37 8.79 -4.44
N CYS A 100 10.57 7.74 -4.38
CA CYS A 100 11.03 6.48 -3.80
C CYS A 100 12.29 6.01 -4.53
N SER A 101 13.33 5.73 -3.75
CA SER A 101 14.57 5.16 -4.28
C SER A 101 14.28 3.79 -4.87
N THR A 102 14.86 3.51 -6.03
CA THR A 102 14.85 2.19 -6.65
C THR A 102 16.09 1.37 -6.28
N THR A 103 16.97 1.93 -5.45
CA THR A 103 18.16 1.24 -4.94
C THR A 103 17.75 0.21 -3.92
N ALA A 104 18.35 -0.98 -4.00
CA ALA A 104 18.06 -2.04 -3.07
C ALA A 104 18.39 -1.65 -1.62
N THR A 105 17.61 -2.16 -0.69
CA THR A 105 17.66 -1.83 0.72
C THR A 105 16.95 -2.90 1.55
N THR A 106 17.49 -3.18 2.74
CA THR A 106 16.87 -4.05 3.74
C THR A 106 15.69 -3.39 4.47
N ASN A 107 15.43 -2.13 4.17
CA ASN A 107 14.39 -1.32 4.77
C ASN A 107 13.03 -1.59 4.10
N ARG A 108 12.23 -2.46 4.72
CA ARG A 108 10.89 -2.83 4.24
C ARG A 108 9.76 -2.22 5.06
N ALA A 109 8.60 -2.08 4.45
CA ALA A 109 7.35 -1.75 5.10
C ALA A 109 6.17 -2.57 4.55
N ARG A 110 5.10 -2.66 5.34
CA ARG A 110 3.85 -3.30 4.95
C ARG A 110 2.69 -2.34 5.18
N LEU A 111 1.78 -2.26 4.22
CA LEU A 111 0.49 -1.58 4.33
C LEU A 111 -0.63 -2.62 4.23
N CYS A 112 -1.36 -2.85 5.30
CA CYS A 112 -2.51 -3.76 5.29
C CYS A 112 -3.79 -2.94 5.39
N ILE A 113 -4.64 -3.03 4.37
CA ILE A 113 -5.96 -2.41 4.39
C ILE A 113 -6.99 -3.52 4.57
N ARG A 114 -7.66 -3.50 5.72
CA ARG A 114 -8.71 -4.44 6.04
C ARG A 114 -9.91 -4.24 5.13
N GLN A 115 -10.42 -3.01 5.02
CA GLN A 115 -11.67 -2.71 4.31
C GLN A 115 -11.62 -1.36 3.60
N GLY A 116 -12.28 -1.27 2.44
CA GLY A 116 -12.37 -0.04 1.63
C GLY A 116 -11.20 0.15 0.66
N ASN A 117 -11.38 1.09 -0.25
CA ASN A 117 -10.47 1.32 -1.37
C ASN A 117 -9.30 2.24 -1.02
N ILE A 118 -8.28 2.21 -1.87
CA ILE A 118 -7.33 3.32 -2.00
C ILE A 118 -7.77 4.17 -3.19
N ASP A 119 -8.29 5.36 -2.90
CA ASP A 119 -8.76 6.31 -3.91
C ASP A 119 -7.87 7.56 -3.88
N ALA A 120 -7.00 7.70 -4.88
CA ALA A 120 -6.14 8.88 -5.05
C ALA A 120 -6.59 9.68 -6.28
N THR A 121 -7.24 10.81 -6.07
CA THR A 121 -7.75 11.70 -7.13
C THR A 121 -7.03 13.05 -7.01
N GLY A 122 -5.86 13.15 -7.65
CA GLY A 122 -5.00 14.35 -7.64
C GLY A 122 -4.08 14.50 -6.42
N GLY A 123 -4.19 13.63 -5.41
CA GLY A 123 -3.29 13.59 -4.26
C GLY A 123 -1.98 12.82 -4.50
N THR A 124 -1.16 12.69 -3.45
CA THR A 124 0.08 11.90 -3.48
C THR A 124 -0.09 10.58 -2.73
N LEU A 125 0.12 9.46 -3.40
CA LEU A 125 0.31 8.17 -2.75
C LEU A 125 1.76 7.73 -2.95
N ARG A 126 2.52 7.71 -1.85
CA ARG A 126 3.95 7.37 -1.88
C ARG A 126 4.27 6.20 -0.94
N LEU A 127 4.63 5.07 -1.51
CA LEU A 127 4.86 3.83 -0.77
C LEU A 127 6.27 3.31 -1.08
N CYS A 128 7.27 3.77 -0.30
CA CYS A 128 8.65 3.41 -0.57
C CYS A 128 9.04 2.11 0.14
N ASN A 129 9.59 1.15 -0.61
CA ASN A 129 9.95 -0.19 -0.17
C ASN A 129 8.82 -0.87 0.63
N THR A 130 7.61 -0.76 0.10
CA THR A 130 6.38 -1.12 0.81
C THR A 130 5.58 -2.13 0.02
N THR A 131 5.21 -3.25 0.65
CA THR A 131 4.20 -4.17 0.13
C THR A 131 2.83 -3.76 0.67
N ALA A 132 1.82 -3.63 -0.18
CA ALA A 132 0.44 -3.43 0.26
C ALA A 132 -0.42 -4.69 0.07
N PHE A 133 -1.25 -4.96 1.06
CA PHE A 133 -2.27 -6.01 1.05
C PHE A 133 -3.64 -5.36 1.14
N LEU A 134 -4.44 -5.55 0.10
CA LEU A 134 -5.86 -5.15 0.11
C LEU A 134 -6.70 -6.39 0.43
N LEU A 135 -7.12 -6.48 1.69
CA LEU A 135 -7.76 -7.68 2.26
C LEU A 135 -9.27 -7.69 2.05
N GLY A 136 -9.84 -6.59 1.56
CA GLY A 136 -11.15 -6.54 0.93
C GLY A 136 -12.38 -6.71 1.83
N GLY A 137 -12.27 -6.40 3.11
CA GLY A 137 -13.43 -6.24 3.99
C GLY A 137 -13.85 -7.52 4.69
N ASN A 138 -12.97 -8.52 4.81
CA ASN A 138 -13.22 -9.60 5.75
C ASN A 138 -13.10 -9.08 7.19
N THR A 139 -14.26 -8.86 7.81
CA THR A 139 -14.40 -8.36 9.19
C THR A 139 -14.07 -9.42 10.22
N THR A 140 -13.91 -10.68 9.83
CA THR A 140 -13.71 -11.80 10.76
C THR A 140 -12.26 -12.32 10.72
N THR A 141 -11.61 -12.29 9.55
CA THR A 141 -10.24 -12.81 9.34
C THR A 141 -9.25 -11.76 8.86
N GLY A 142 -9.63 -10.49 8.87
CA GLY A 142 -8.76 -9.39 8.46
C GLY A 142 -7.45 -9.40 9.24
N CYS A 143 -6.33 -9.46 8.53
CA CYS A 143 -4.97 -9.45 9.02
C CYS A 143 -4.49 -8.08 9.53
N VAL A 144 -5.31 -7.45 10.35
CA VAL A 144 -4.98 -6.22 11.06
C VAL A 144 -5.21 -6.46 12.54
N PRO A 145 -4.45 -5.82 13.44
CA PRO A 145 -4.72 -5.86 14.87
C PRO A 145 -6.20 -5.61 15.19
N SER A 146 -6.79 -6.41 16.08
CA SER A 146 -8.22 -6.32 16.44
C SER A 146 -8.50 -5.48 17.67
N THR A 147 -7.46 -5.22 18.49
CA THR A 147 -7.55 -4.45 19.75
C THR A 147 -6.29 -3.61 19.96
N ASP A 148 -6.41 -2.51 20.71
CA ASP A 148 -5.33 -1.63 21.16
C ASP A 148 -4.55 -2.17 22.40
N GLY A 149 -4.95 -3.33 22.92
CA GLY A 149 -4.32 -4.01 24.06
C GLY A 149 -2.92 -4.59 23.76
N PRO A 150 -2.27 -5.21 24.76
CA PRO A 150 -1.09 -6.03 24.51
C PRO A 150 -1.50 -7.17 23.59
N GLU A 151 -1.10 -7.09 22.32
CA GLU A 151 -1.29 -8.11 21.31
C GLU A 151 -0.92 -9.48 21.91
N PRO A 152 -1.84 -10.48 21.96
CA PRO A 152 -1.50 -11.81 22.47
C PRO A 152 -0.35 -12.45 21.68
N ASP A 153 -0.20 -12.05 20.42
CA ASP A 153 0.87 -12.48 19.56
C ASP A 153 1.42 -11.25 18.84
N GLY A 154 2.61 -10.78 19.19
CA GLY A 154 3.36 -9.77 18.44
C GLY A 154 3.79 -10.24 17.04
N ASN A 155 3.09 -11.23 16.49
CA ASN A 155 3.32 -11.76 15.17
C ASN A 155 2.40 -11.03 14.19
N PRO A 156 2.96 -10.36 13.17
CA PRO A 156 2.16 -9.99 12.02
C PRO A 156 1.48 -11.27 11.51
N PRO A 157 0.29 -11.15 10.90
CA PRO A 157 -0.48 -12.31 10.52
C PRO A 157 0.38 -13.34 9.80
N THR A 158 0.43 -14.54 10.37
CA THR A 158 1.34 -15.61 9.95
C THR A 158 0.88 -16.26 8.64
N THR A 159 -0.32 -15.93 8.18
CA THR A 159 -0.90 -16.38 6.91
C THR A 159 -1.42 -15.17 6.17
N ILE A 160 -0.68 -14.74 5.14
CA ILE A 160 -1.15 -13.81 4.11
C ILE A 160 -1.12 -14.62 2.81
N PRO A 161 -2.22 -14.69 2.04
CA PRO A 161 -3.47 -13.91 2.16
C PRO A 161 -4.39 -14.40 3.28
N CYS A 162 -5.24 -13.49 3.76
CA CYS A 162 -5.95 -13.65 5.02
C CYS A 162 -7.43 -14.00 4.84
N GLY A 163 -7.67 -15.22 4.39
CA GLY A 163 -9.02 -15.74 4.19
C GLY A 163 -9.66 -15.25 2.88
N THR A 164 -10.96 -14.98 2.90
CA THR A 164 -11.76 -14.77 1.69
C THR A 164 -11.45 -13.45 0.99
N ALA A 165 -11.26 -13.53 -0.33
CA ALA A 165 -11.20 -12.41 -1.25
C ALA A 165 -12.30 -11.39 -0.99
N GLY A 166 -11.93 -10.12 -0.94
CA GLY A 166 -12.87 -9.08 -0.61
C GLY A 166 -13.12 -8.06 -1.73
N ASN A 167 -13.49 -6.81 -1.41
CA ASN A 167 -13.93 -5.80 -2.39
C ASN A 167 -13.06 -4.54 -2.48
N SER A 168 -11.91 -4.49 -1.78
CA SER A 168 -11.01 -3.35 -1.79
C SER A 168 -10.25 -3.23 -3.11
N THR A 169 -10.33 -2.07 -3.75
CA THR A 169 -9.60 -1.77 -4.99
C THR A 169 -8.60 -0.63 -4.80
N LEU A 170 -7.78 -0.40 -5.82
CA LEU A 170 -6.90 0.76 -5.94
C LEU A 170 -7.29 1.57 -7.19
N SER A 171 -7.54 2.87 -7.00
CA SER A 171 -7.84 3.81 -8.06
C SER A 171 -7.00 5.08 -7.90
N VAL A 172 -6.04 5.27 -8.79
CA VAL A 172 -5.22 6.46 -8.93
C VAL A 172 -5.68 7.19 -10.18
N THR A 173 -6.18 8.43 -10.03
CA THR A 173 -6.79 9.25 -11.08
C THR A 173 -6.44 10.74 -10.90
N GLY A 174 -6.84 11.59 -11.86
CA GLY A 174 -6.95 13.03 -11.62
C GLY A 174 -5.64 13.81 -11.44
N GLY A 175 -4.53 13.34 -12.01
CA GLY A 175 -3.23 14.01 -11.88
C GLY A 175 -2.48 13.66 -10.58
N ALA A 176 -2.93 12.62 -9.87
CA ALA A 176 -2.26 12.14 -8.67
C ALA A 176 -0.78 11.81 -8.92
N THR A 177 0.06 12.06 -7.92
CA THR A 177 1.43 11.55 -7.90
C THR A 177 1.41 10.16 -7.30
N PHE A 178 1.80 9.17 -8.08
CA PHE A 178 1.87 7.78 -7.63
C PHE A 178 3.30 7.29 -7.68
N ASP A 179 3.86 7.02 -6.52
CA ASP A 179 5.27 6.71 -6.35
C ASP A 179 5.43 5.53 -5.40
N TRP A 180 5.64 4.35 -5.95
CA TRP A 180 5.60 3.11 -5.20
C TRP A 180 6.76 2.21 -5.59
N THR A 181 7.62 1.90 -4.63
CA THR A 181 8.62 0.85 -4.79
C THR A 181 8.31 -0.30 -3.84
N ALA A 182 8.27 -1.51 -4.36
CA ALA A 182 8.27 -2.72 -3.54
C ALA A 182 9.57 -2.81 -2.71
N PRO A 183 9.59 -3.58 -1.61
CA PRO A 183 10.84 -4.00 -1.00
C PRO A 183 11.72 -4.66 -2.05
N ASN A 184 12.99 -4.29 -2.10
CA ASN A 184 14.01 -4.91 -2.95
C ASN A 184 15.30 -4.93 -2.14
N GLU A 185 15.70 -6.09 -1.64
CA GLU A 185 16.92 -6.32 -0.86
C GLU A 185 18.14 -6.58 -1.76
N TYR A 186 17.96 -6.90 -3.05
CA TYR A 186 19.04 -7.26 -3.96
C TYR A 186 19.53 -6.13 -4.88
N ALA A 187 20.71 -5.58 -4.57
CA ALA A 187 21.48 -4.73 -5.50
C ALA A 187 22.42 -5.54 -6.43
N ALA A 188 22.67 -6.81 -6.12
CA ALA A 188 23.91 -7.49 -6.50
C ALA A 188 23.75 -8.78 -7.34
N GLY A 189 22.55 -9.13 -7.82
CA GLY A 189 22.38 -10.22 -8.79
C GLY A 189 21.13 -11.06 -8.59
N ILE A 190 20.90 -11.95 -9.56
CA ILE A 190 19.75 -12.86 -9.63
C ILE A 190 19.65 -13.67 -8.32
N PRO A 191 18.45 -13.74 -7.69
CA PRO A 191 18.16 -14.66 -6.59
C PRO A 191 18.72 -16.06 -6.84
N THR A 192 19.53 -16.58 -5.92
CA THR A 192 19.99 -17.96 -6.00
C THR A 192 18.88 -18.90 -5.52
N ALA A 193 18.87 -20.16 -5.99
CA ALA A 193 17.85 -21.15 -5.61
C ALA A 193 17.75 -21.43 -4.09
N ASN A 194 18.74 -21.00 -3.32
CA ASN A 194 18.81 -21.16 -1.86
C ASN A 194 18.69 -19.80 -1.17
N GLN A 195 17.63 -19.04 -1.46
CA GLN A 195 17.37 -17.82 -0.71
C GLN A 195 17.06 -18.14 0.76
N PRO A 196 17.74 -17.50 1.73
CA PRO A 196 17.43 -17.66 3.15
C PRO A 196 15.94 -17.39 3.46
N THR A 197 15.39 -18.04 4.47
CA THR A 197 13.99 -17.85 4.92
C THR A 197 13.64 -16.41 5.30
N ALA A 198 14.64 -15.57 5.58
CA ALA A 198 14.46 -14.14 5.82
C ALA A 198 14.01 -13.34 4.55
N TYR A 199 14.23 -13.91 3.35
CA TYR A 199 13.81 -13.39 2.04
C TYR A 199 12.40 -13.84 1.63
N ALA A 200 11.76 -14.74 2.39
CA ALA A 200 10.52 -15.41 1.99
C ALA A 200 9.28 -14.51 2.00
N ASP A 201 9.35 -13.35 2.66
CA ASP A 201 8.18 -12.50 2.87
C ASP A 201 8.15 -11.33 1.90
N PHE A 202 7.59 -11.55 0.70
CA PHE A 202 7.09 -10.50 -0.20
C PHE A 202 8.17 -9.61 -0.86
N GLU A 203 9.38 -10.11 -1.00
CA GLU A 203 10.40 -9.47 -1.84
C GLU A 203 9.83 -9.16 -3.23
N ASP A 204 10.12 -7.96 -3.73
CA ASP A 204 9.63 -7.39 -4.99
C ASP A 204 8.10 -7.28 -5.13
N LEU A 205 7.31 -7.73 -4.16
CA LEU A 205 5.86 -7.61 -4.21
C LEU A 205 5.44 -6.19 -3.79
N ALA A 206 4.93 -5.42 -4.74
CA ALA A 206 4.35 -4.11 -4.47
C ALA A 206 2.94 -4.25 -3.92
N LEU A 207 2.06 -4.96 -4.63
CA LEU A 207 0.65 -5.08 -4.28
C LEU A 207 0.19 -6.54 -4.35
N TRP A 208 -0.54 -6.97 -3.34
CA TRP A 208 -1.38 -8.16 -3.38
C TRP A 208 -2.83 -7.79 -3.08
N SER A 209 -3.74 -8.17 -3.97
CA SER A 209 -5.17 -8.05 -3.73
C SER A 209 -5.93 -9.18 -4.40
N GLU A 210 -6.79 -9.83 -3.63
CA GLU A 210 -7.69 -10.85 -4.16
C GLU A 210 -9.04 -10.29 -4.61
N SER A 211 -9.23 -8.97 -4.49
CA SER A 211 -10.53 -8.36 -4.75
C SER A 211 -10.88 -8.35 -6.23
N ALA A 212 -12.13 -8.68 -6.55
CA ALA A 212 -12.63 -8.81 -7.92
C ALA A 212 -12.96 -7.48 -8.63
N GLY A 213 -12.72 -6.35 -7.98
CA GLY A 213 -13.04 -5.03 -8.52
C GLY A 213 -12.06 -4.54 -9.61
N SER A 214 -12.28 -3.31 -10.07
CA SER A 214 -11.43 -2.68 -11.07
C SER A 214 -10.28 -1.92 -10.41
N TYR A 215 -9.08 -2.11 -10.94
CA TYR A 215 -7.89 -1.35 -10.53
C TYR A 215 -7.62 -0.31 -11.59
N LYS A 216 -7.35 0.92 -11.19
CA LYS A 216 -7.17 2.05 -12.13
C LYS A 216 -5.88 2.77 -11.80
N PHE A 217 -5.03 2.90 -12.81
CA PHE A 217 -3.80 3.67 -12.80
C PHE A 217 -3.90 4.67 -13.94
N SER A 218 -4.59 5.78 -13.70
CA SER A 218 -4.82 6.79 -14.73
C SER A 218 -4.62 8.23 -14.29
N GLY A 219 -4.55 9.12 -15.28
CA GLY A 219 -4.39 10.56 -15.06
C GLY A 219 -3.09 11.13 -15.61
N GLY A 220 -2.97 12.46 -15.57
CA GLY A 220 -1.84 13.21 -16.14
C GLY A 220 -0.64 13.38 -15.20
N GLY A 221 -0.69 12.78 -14.00
CA GLY A 221 0.33 12.93 -12.97
C GLY A 221 1.56 12.05 -13.22
N GLY A 222 2.61 12.28 -12.45
CA GLY A 222 3.82 11.46 -12.50
C GLY A 222 3.58 10.09 -11.85
N MET A 223 3.96 9.03 -12.57
CA MET A 223 3.92 7.65 -12.08
C MET A 223 5.34 7.09 -12.00
N ASN A 224 5.73 6.58 -10.84
CA ASN A 224 6.97 5.85 -10.60
C ASN A 224 6.63 4.57 -9.85
N THR A 225 6.73 3.42 -10.49
CA THR A 225 6.35 2.14 -9.89
C THR A 225 7.45 1.11 -10.10
N VAL A 226 7.83 0.39 -9.04
CA VAL A 226 8.77 -0.74 -9.08
C VAL A 226 8.17 -1.90 -8.29
N GLY A 227 8.24 -3.11 -8.85
CA GLY A 227 7.78 -4.35 -8.21
C GLY A 227 6.59 -5.02 -8.90
N VAL A 228 6.08 -6.07 -8.26
CA VAL A 228 5.01 -6.93 -8.76
C VAL A 228 3.66 -6.52 -8.17
N TYR A 229 2.68 -6.33 -9.05
CA TYR A 229 1.29 -6.05 -8.69
C TYR A 229 0.46 -7.28 -9.01
N MET A 230 0.12 -8.07 -7.98
CA MET A 230 -0.68 -9.28 -8.07
C MET A 230 -2.14 -8.97 -7.74
N VAL A 231 -2.98 -9.04 -8.78
CA VAL A 231 -4.43 -8.82 -8.70
C VAL A 231 -5.18 -9.89 -9.50
N PRO A 232 -5.02 -11.19 -9.14
CA PRO A 232 -5.44 -12.32 -9.97
C PRO A 232 -6.94 -12.33 -10.29
N ASN A 233 -7.77 -11.83 -9.37
CA ASN A 233 -9.22 -11.75 -9.55
C ASN A 233 -9.71 -10.41 -10.12
N GLY A 234 -8.81 -9.44 -10.29
CA GLY A 234 -9.17 -8.09 -10.72
C GLY A 234 -9.80 -8.04 -12.11
N SER A 235 -10.78 -7.16 -12.28
CA SER A 235 -11.56 -7.06 -13.52
C SER A 235 -11.92 -5.61 -13.89
N PRO A 236 -11.31 -5.02 -14.93
CA PRO A 236 -9.93 -5.16 -15.39
C PRO A 236 -8.96 -4.22 -14.63
N VAL A 237 -7.65 -4.48 -14.76
CA VAL A 237 -6.61 -3.48 -14.46
C VAL A 237 -6.54 -2.51 -15.62
N ASN A 238 -6.85 -1.24 -15.36
CA ASN A 238 -6.86 -0.18 -16.36
C ASN A 238 -5.66 0.72 -16.13
N VAL A 239 -4.78 0.79 -17.12
CA VAL A 239 -3.68 1.75 -17.17
C VAL A 239 -4.01 2.75 -18.27
N GLY A 240 -3.92 4.05 -18.00
CA GLY A 240 -4.29 5.03 -19.02
C GLY A 240 -4.07 6.49 -18.68
N GLY A 241 -4.23 7.38 -19.64
CA GLY A 241 -4.02 8.81 -19.43
C GLY A 241 -3.45 9.50 -20.66
N GLY A 242 -3.44 10.84 -20.63
CA GLY A 242 -2.90 11.67 -21.70
C GLY A 242 -1.39 11.90 -21.62
N SER A 243 -0.72 11.44 -20.56
CA SER A 243 0.71 11.61 -20.34
C SER A 243 1.48 10.29 -20.54
N SER A 244 2.78 10.40 -20.83
CA SER A 244 3.69 9.24 -20.88
C SER A 244 3.80 8.61 -19.49
N GLN A 245 3.56 7.31 -19.40
CA GLN A 245 3.77 6.53 -18.18
C GLN A 245 5.02 5.68 -18.34
N THR A 246 6.03 5.96 -17.50
CA THR A 246 7.28 5.19 -17.46
C THR A 246 7.22 4.26 -16.27
N LEU A 247 6.98 2.98 -16.53
CA LEU A 247 6.95 1.95 -15.49
C LEU A 247 8.24 1.13 -15.64
N THR A 248 9.20 1.40 -14.77
CA THR A 248 10.52 0.74 -14.77
C THR A 248 10.49 -0.40 -13.75
N ASN A 249 10.75 -1.63 -14.17
CA ASN A 249 10.76 -2.81 -13.30
C ASN A 249 9.42 -3.07 -12.57
N ALA A 250 8.30 -2.66 -13.18
CA ALA A 250 6.97 -3.02 -12.72
C ALA A 250 6.44 -4.22 -13.50
N GLN A 251 5.84 -5.19 -12.80
CA GLN A 251 5.18 -6.34 -13.42
C GLN A 251 3.74 -6.44 -12.91
N TYR A 252 2.79 -6.73 -13.80
CA TYR A 252 1.38 -6.86 -13.45
C TYR A 252 0.93 -8.31 -13.70
N VAL A 253 0.38 -8.95 -12.67
CA VAL A 253 -0.24 -10.27 -12.76
C VAL A 253 -1.73 -10.09 -12.55
N ALA A 254 -2.49 -10.09 -13.64
CA ALA A 254 -3.91 -9.80 -13.66
C ALA A 254 -4.64 -10.67 -14.69
N ARG A 255 -5.92 -10.98 -14.43
CA ARG A 255 -6.77 -11.71 -15.38
C ARG A 255 -7.03 -10.92 -16.66
N THR A 256 -7.24 -9.61 -16.54
CA THR A 256 -7.47 -8.71 -17.66
C THR A 256 -6.72 -7.41 -17.45
N PHE A 257 -6.00 -6.99 -18.48
CA PHE A 257 -5.22 -5.76 -18.50
C PHE A 257 -5.68 -4.92 -19.70
N SER A 258 -6.08 -3.68 -19.44
CA SER A 258 -6.57 -2.75 -20.46
C SER A 258 -5.74 -1.47 -20.43
N VAL A 259 -5.27 -1.06 -21.61
CA VAL A 259 -4.61 0.23 -21.82
C VAL A 259 -5.60 1.16 -22.50
N THR A 260 -5.88 2.30 -21.90
CA THR A 260 -6.87 3.27 -22.40
C THR A 260 -6.28 4.68 -22.46
N GLY A 261 -6.72 5.50 -23.40
CA GLY A 261 -6.16 6.84 -23.65
C GLY A 261 -5.06 6.84 -24.72
N GLY A 262 -4.78 8.03 -25.28
CA GLY A 262 -3.87 8.19 -26.44
C GLY A 262 -2.37 8.28 -26.11
N GLY A 263 -1.96 7.95 -24.88
CA GLY A 263 -0.57 8.01 -24.43
C GLY A 263 0.23 6.74 -24.77
N THR A 264 1.55 6.82 -24.60
CA THR A 264 2.45 5.66 -24.69
C THR A 264 2.64 5.03 -23.32
N LEU A 265 2.44 3.71 -23.23
CA LEU A 265 2.83 2.89 -22.09
C LEU A 265 4.19 2.25 -22.38
N SER A 266 5.22 2.60 -21.60
CA SER A 266 6.53 1.94 -21.69
C SER A 266 6.74 1.04 -20.47
N LEU A 267 6.73 -0.27 -20.71
CA LEU A 267 7.10 -1.29 -19.74
C LEU A 267 8.54 -1.73 -20.03
N THR A 268 9.46 -1.39 -19.14
CA THR A 268 10.86 -1.84 -19.26
C THR A 268 11.18 -2.75 -18.09
N THR A 269 11.41 -4.02 -18.37
CA THR A 269 11.91 -4.99 -17.38
C THR A 269 13.44 -5.02 -17.44
N ASP A 270 14.11 -4.82 -16.31
CA ASP A 270 15.53 -5.10 -16.20
C ASP A 270 15.74 -6.61 -15.92
N PRO A 271 16.33 -7.38 -16.86
CA PRO A 271 16.55 -8.81 -16.67
C PRO A 271 17.53 -9.14 -15.53
N LYS A 272 18.34 -8.18 -15.06
CA LYS A 272 19.22 -8.36 -13.89
C LYS A 272 18.47 -8.19 -12.57
N ASN A 273 17.32 -7.51 -12.61
CA ASN A 273 16.35 -7.38 -11.53
C ASN A 273 15.06 -8.17 -11.88
N ALA A 274 15.21 -9.28 -12.62
CA ALA A 274 14.09 -10.14 -12.95
C ALA A 274 13.54 -10.73 -11.65
N VAL A 275 12.35 -10.26 -11.28
CA VAL A 275 11.66 -10.72 -10.08
C VAL A 275 11.38 -12.21 -10.21
N THR A 276 11.91 -12.99 -9.27
CA THR A 276 11.47 -14.38 -9.11
C THR A 276 10.11 -14.31 -8.44
N ILE A 277 9.05 -14.76 -9.13
CA ILE A 277 7.69 -14.70 -8.61
C ILE A 277 7.68 -15.41 -7.25
N PRO A 278 7.31 -14.73 -6.15
CA PRO A 278 7.32 -15.34 -4.84
C PRO A 278 6.38 -16.55 -4.85
N THR A 279 6.90 -17.73 -4.50
CA THR A 279 6.09 -18.90 -4.21
C THR A 279 5.33 -18.66 -2.91
N ILE A 280 4.07 -18.27 -3.02
CA ILE A 280 3.16 -18.21 -1.89
C ILE A 280 2.75 -19.66 -1.60
N ASN A 281 3.02 -20.15 -0.38
CA ASN A 281 2.69 -21.51 0.05
C ASN A 281 1.26 -21.89 -0.36
N GLY A 282 1.12 -22.87 -1.25
CA GLY A 282 -0.17 -23.39 -1.73
C GLY A 282 -0.63 -22.87 -3.10
N TYR A 283 0.06 -21.91 -3.71
CA TYR A 283 -0.27 -21.40 -5.05
C TYR A 283 0.91 -21.56 -6.00
N VAL A 284 0.68 -22.22 -7.14
CA VAL A 284 1.64 -22.31 -8.26
C VAL A 284 1.06 -21.54 -9.43
N LEU A 285 1.85 -20.61 -9.98
CA LEU A 285 1.50 -19.98 -11.26
C LEU A 285 1.71 -21.02 -12.37
N VAL A 286 0.61 -21.43 -13.01
CA VAL A 286 0.69 -22.22 -14.25
C VAL A 286 1.08 -21.27 -15.38
N ARG A 287 2.20 -21.58 -16.05
CA ARG A 287 2.68 -20.87 -17.24
C ARG A 287 1.99 -21.38 -18.49
#